data_AF-A0A447QM36-F1
#
_entry.id   AF-A0A447QM36-F1
#
_cell.length_a   1.000
_cell.length_b   1.000
_cell.length_c   1.000
_cell.angle_alpha   90.00
_cell.angle_beta   90.00
_cell.angle_gamma   90.00
#
_symmetry.space_group_name_H-M   'P 1'
#
loop_
_entity.id
_entity.type
_entity.pdbx_description
1 polymer ?
#
loop_
_entity_poly.entity_id
_entity_poly.type
_entity_poly.pdbx_seq_one_letter_code
_entity_poly.pdbx_strand_id
1 'polypeptide(L)' 'MLWVEMPPDTLNVRTLFIKARNAGIGIAPGHIFATDNRYDRCFRLNAGFGYNADVEQAIAQLAQWCIQSQQQDESGQNGR' A
#
# COMPACT_ATOMS: atom_id res chain seq x y z
N MET A 1 -11.12 -7.16 -9.89
CA MET A 1 -10.58 -6.99 -8.52
C MET A 1 -9.16 -7.51 -8.52
N LEU A 2 -8.21 -6.73 -7.98
CA LEU A 2 -6.79 -7.07 -7.99
C LEU A 2 -6.24 -7.15 -6.56
N TRP A 3 -5.39 -8.14 -6.31
CA TRP A 3 -4.58 -8.24 -5.11
C TRP A 3 -3.16 -7.78 -5.43
N VAL A 4 -2.61 -6.95 -4.55
CA VAL A 4 -1.25 -6.44 -4.65
C VAL A 4 -0.50 -6.93 -3.43
N GLU A 5 0.62 -7.63 -3.65
CA GLU A 5 1.55 -8.04 -2.59
C GLU A 5 2.72 -7.06 -2.56
N MET A 6 3.00 -6.55 -1.37
CA MET A 6 4.06 -5.57 -1.13
C MET A 6 5.41 -6.27 -0.90
N PRO A 7 6.50 -5.72 -1.47
CA PRO A 7 7.86 -6.12 -1.13
C PRO A 7 8.16 -5.98 0.38
N PRO A 8 9.05 -6.80 0.96
CA PRO A 8 9.34 -6.76 2.40
C PRO A 8 9.93 -5.45 2.91
N ASP A 9 10.63 -4.72 2.04
CA ASP A 9 11.35 -3.46 2.25
C ASP A 9 10.47 -2.22 2.04
N THR A 10 9.15 -2.41 1.90
CA THR A 10 8.18 -1.31 1.80
C THR A 10 7.43 -1.09 3.11
N LEU A 11 6.77 0.05 3.24
CA LEU A 11 5.90 0.32 4.37
C LEU A 11 4.85 -0.79 4.56
N ASN A 12 4.54 -1.08 5.82
CA ASN A 12 3.45 -2.00 6.16
C ASN A 12 2.12 -1.53 5.54
N VAL A 13 1.31 -2.47 5.03
CA VAL A 13 0.01 -2.20 4.40
C VAL A 13 -0.95 -1.47 5.33
N ARG A 14 -0.89 -1.68 6.65
CA ARG A 14 -1.68 -0.91 7.62
C ARG A 14 -1.33 0.58 7.58
N THR A 15 -0.05 0.90 7.50
CA THR A 15 0.42 2.28 7.36
C THR A 15 -0.04 2.87 6.03
N LEU A 16 0.08 2.11 4.93
CA LEU A 16 -0.42 2.54 3.62
C LEU A 16 -1.93 2.82 3.65
N PHE A 17 -2.71 1.94 4.30
CA PHE A 17 -4.16 2.11 4.44
C PHE A 17 -4.54 3.39 5.19
N ILE A 18 -3.86 3.71 6.29
CA ILE A 18 -4.11 4.96 7.02
C ILE A 18 -3.75 6.18 6.17
N LYS A 19 -2.60 6.17 5.48
CA LYS A 19 -2.20 7.26 4.56
C LYS A 19 -3.22 7.44 3.43
N ALA A 20 -3.64 6.34 2.79
CA ALA A 20 -4.63 6.33 1.73
C ALA A 20 -5.97 6.89 2.21
N ARG A 21 -6.47 6.43 3.36
CA ARG A 21 -7.72 6.92 3.96
C ARG A 21 -7.68 8.43 4.20
N ASN A 22 -6.58 8.96 4.72
CA ASN A 22 -6.42 10.39 4.99
C ASN A 22 -6.38 11.23 3.69
N ALA A 23 -5.94 10.63 2.57
CA ALA A 23 -5.96 11.25 1.26
C ALA A 23 -7.26 11.00 0.46
N GLY A 24 -8.28 10.38 1.06
CA GLY A 24 -9.53 10.04 0.38
C GLY A 24 -9.44 8.84 -0.57
N ILE A 25 -8.35 8.07 -0.53
CA ILE A 25 -8.13 6.89 -1.36
C ILE A 25 -8.59 5.64 -0.61
N GLY A 26 -9.61 4.96 -1.15
CA GLY A 26 -10.14 3.72 -0.58
C GLY A 26 -9.36 2.49 -1.03
N ILE A 27 -8.69 1.81 -0.10
CA ILE A 27 -8.12 0.46 -0.31
C ILE A 27 -8.58 -0.49 0.80
N ALA A 28 -8.58 -1.80 0.54
CA ALA A 28 -8.88 -2.80 1.57
C ALA A 28 -7.60 -3.56 1.98
N PRO A 29 -7.14 -3.43 3.23
CA PRO A 29 -5.91 -4.08 3.70
C PRO A 29 -6.12 -5.59 3.90
N GLY A 30 -5.10 -6.41 3.61
CA GLY A 30 -5.19 -7.87 3.59
C GLY A 30 -5.52 -8.53 4.93
N HIS A 31 -5.09 -7.92 6.05
CA HIS A 31 -5.30 -8.44 7.41
C HIS A 31 -6.77 -8.58 7.83
N ILE A 32 -7.72 -7.95 7.13
CA ILE A 32 -9.15 -8.15 7.43
C ILE A 32 -9.71 -9.43 6.80
N PHE A 33 -8.93 -10.12 5.95
CA PHE A 33 -9.32 -11.32 5.22
C PHE A 33 -8.68 -12.61 5.74
N ALA A 34 -7.82 -12.52 6.77
CA ALA A 34 -7.22 -13.67 7.42
C ALA A 34 -7.09 -13.42 8.93
N THR A 35 -7.16 -14.49 9.71
CA THR A 35 -6.91 -14.47 11.16
C THR A 35 -5.43 -14.63 11.51
N ASP A 36 -4.61 -14.97 10.52
CA ASP A 36 -3.15 -15.03 10.59
C ASP A 36 -2.52 -13.97 9.66
N ASN A 37 -1.19 -13.93 9.63
CA ASN A 37 -0.44 -12.87 8.97
C ASN A 37 -0.21 -13.12 7.46
N ARG A 38 -0.86 -14.12 6.85
CA ARG A 38 -0.56 -14.54 5.46
C ARG A 38 -0.82 -13.44 4.42
N TYR A 39 -1.66 -12.45 4.76
CA TYR A 39 -1.99 -11.31 3.90
C TYR A 39 -1.59 -9.95 4.49
N ASP A 40 -0.73 -9.93 5.51
CA ASP A 40 -0.31 -8.67 6.14
C ASP A 40 0.44 -7.74 5.19
N ARG A 41 1.06 -8.30 4.15
CA ARG A 41 1.73 -7.53 3.10
C ARG A 41 0.88 -7.33 1.86
N CYS A 42 -0.38 -7.75 1.87
CA CYS A 42 -1.26 -7.64 0.70
C CYS A 42 -2.36 -6.61 0.92
N PHE A 43 -2.81 -5.96 -0.15
CA PHE A 43 -4.05 -5.18 -0.14
C PHE A 43 -4.82 -5.38 -1.44
N ARG A 44 -6.09 -4.99 -1.44
CA ARG A 44 -6.97 -5.11 -2.59
C ARG A 44 -7.24 -3.76 -3.23
N LEU A 45 -7.17 -3.74 -4.55
CA LEU A 45 -7.67 -2.66 -5.40
C LEU A 45 -8.99 -3.08 -6.04
N ASN A 46 -10.00 -2.22 -5.91
CA ASN A 46 -11.25 -2.36 -6.63
C ASN A 46 -11.12 -1.68 -8.00
N ALA A 47 -11.12 -2.46 -9.07
CA ALA A 47 -11.12 -2.00 -10.46
C ALA A 47 -12.50 -2.15 -11.12
N GLY A 48 -13.57 -2.17 -10.32
CA GLY A 48 -14.96 -2.28 -10.80
C GLY A 48 -15.58 -0.94 -11.15
N PHE A 49 -15.00 0.16 -10.66
CA PHE A 49 -15.29 1.52 -11.10
C PHE A 49 -14.36 1.85 -12.26
N GLY A 50 -14.90 2.42 -13.34
CA GLY A 50 -14.13 2.65 -14.58
C GLY A 50 -12.82 3.41 -14.34
N TYR A 51 -11.82 3.15 -15.18
CA TYR A 51 -10.53 3.84 -15.12
C TYR A 51 -10.68 5.29 -15.59
N ASN A 52 -10.34 6.24 -14.72
CA ASN A 52 -10.35 7.66 -15.02
C ASN A 52 -9.10 8.33 -14.41
N ALA A 53 -8.96 9.63 -14.63
CA ALA A 53 -7.82 10.40 -14.14
C ALA A 53 -7.68 10.33 -12.61
N ASP A 54 -8.78 10.38 -11.85
CA ASP A 54 -8.73 10.31 -10.38
C ASP A 54 -8.22 8.95 -9.89
N VAL A 55 -8.65 7.85 -10.52
CA VAL A 55 -8.17 6.49 -10.23
C VAL A 55 -6.68 6.36 -10.56
N GLU A 56 -6.25 6.89 -11.71
CA GLU A 56 -4.85 6.90 -12.11
C GLU A 56 -3.98 7.67 -11.10
N GLN A 57 -4.42 8.86 -10.69
CA GLN A 57 -3.72 9.67 -9.69
C GLN A 57 -3.68 8.97 -8.32
N ALA A 58 -4.78 8.33 -7.91
CA ALA A 58 -4.81 7.57 -6.67
C ALA A 58 -3.80 6.40 -6.69
N ILE A 59 -3.75 5.64 -7.79
CA ILE A 59 -2.79 4.53 -7.95
C ILE A 59 -1.35 5.07 -7.95
N ALA A 60 -1.08 6.17 -8.68
CA ALA A 60 0.23 6.80 -8.71
C ALA A 60 0.67 7.28 -7.31
N GLN A 61 -0.24 7.86 -6.53
CA GLN A 61 0.04 8.31 -5.17
C GLN A 61 0.37 7.14 -4.23
N LEU A 62 -0.36 6.02 -4.34
CA LEU A 62 -0.05 4.80 -3.59
C LEU A 62 1.36 4.30 -3.94
N ALA A 63 1.68 4.21 -5.24
CA ALA A 63 2.98 3.76 -5.72
C ALA A 63 4.11 4.67 -5.20
N GLN A 64 3.92 5.99 -5.23
CA GLN A 64 4.90 6.95 -4.75
C GLN A 64 5.23 6.74 -3.26
N TRP A 65 4.23 6.50 -2.41
CA TRP A 65 4.49 6.24 -0.99
C TRP A 65 5.22 4.92 -0.76
N CYS A 66 4.92 3.89 -1.56
CA CYS A 66 5.61 2.61 -1.50
C CYS A 66 7.09 2.76 -1.88
N ILE A 67 7.38 3.43 -3.00
CA ILE A 67 8.76 3.67 -3.47
C ILE A 67 9.55 4.50 -2.45
N GLN A 68 8.94 5.56 -1.90
CA GLN A 68 9.59 6.39 -0.89
C GLN A 68 9.94 5.63 0.39
N SER A 69 9.10 4.67 0.79
CA SER A 69 9.38 3.87 1.99
C SER A 69 10.60 2.96 1.84
N GLN A 70 10.88 2.48 0.63
CA GLN A 70 12.07 1.66 0.36
C GLN A 70 13.37 2.45 0.53
N GLN A 71 13.35 3.73 0.15
CA GLN A 71 14.54 4.60 0.20
C GLN A 71 14.85 5.10 1.63
N GLN A 72 13.90 5.03 2.55
CA GLN A 72 14.09 5.48 3.93
C GLN A 72 14.81 4.44 4.81
N ASP A 73 14.74 3.15 4.47
CA ASP A 73 15.43 2.10 5.24
C ASP A 73 16.95 2.06 4.96
N GLU A 74 17.41 2.49 3.78
CA GLU A 74 18.85 2.51 3.43
C GLU A 74 19.64 3.59 4.19
N SER A 75 18.98 4.62 4.71
CA SER A 75 19.64 5.70 5.47
C SER A 75 19.65 5.48 6.99
N GLY A 76 19.00 4.42 7.49
CA GLY A 76 18.94 4.05 8.91
C GLY A 76 19.93 2.96 9.35
N GLN A 77 20.70 2.39 8.42
CA GLN A 77 21.57 1.23 8.69
C GLN A 77 23.07 1.58 8.62
N ASN A 78 23.47 2.68 9.27
CA ASN A 78 24.87 2.96 9.62
C ASN A 78 24.95 3.44 11.07
N GLY A 79 24.70 2.54 12.03
CA GLY A 79 24.64 2.92 13.45
C GLY A 79 24.30 1.80 14.44
N ARG A 80 24.69 0.56 14.17
CA ARG A 80 24.76 -0.50 15.19
C ARG A 80 26.06 -1.28 15.03
#